data_AF-A0AAT9WBU3-F1
#
_entry.id   AF-A0AAT9WBU3-F1
#
_cell.length_a   1.000
_cell.length_b   1.000
_cell.length_c   1.000
_cell.angle_alpha   90.00
_cell.angle_beta   90.00
_cell.angle_gamma   90.00
#
_symmetry.space_group_name_H-M   'P 1'
#
loop_
_entity.id
_entity.type
_entity.pdbx_description
1 polymer ?
#
loop_
_entity_poly.entity_id
_entity_poly.type
_entity_poly.pdbx_seq_one_letter_code
_entity_poly.pdbx_strand_id
1 'polypeptide(L)'
;MNRLPVICGIALLSAIVLAVAAGPMDQKGGQGMFGLFGGNKTTETATAIAPEIGAQLQAQSAMPQASGSAPQQRDFECTVAEYRGHPPGGEWVSEAVNGETQPVYIIPAAGGRPALAILADPQYRMQIWELSDGKPARFVKQRSVSLDPAQGAWAMYFAIEVACLPGHQVAVAVGYTAPAMKRALYLYTPESNEFRRVDAIESDKSGPPPFSSFETLTISPTAKLVNYRTGVLRLGAENYVYQHNHILLFSPNHPHGLEVIKLGLDDGNLREWTMQGKTLWLRTHDKRKQPKDFIWSLDLHRVL
;
A
#
# COMPACT_ATOMS: atom_id res chain seq x y z
N MET A 1 47.95 -59.15 -18.29
CA MET A 1 47.64 -60.11 -17.21
C MET A 1 46.39 -59.59 -16.51
N ASN A 2 45.26 -60.30 -16.53
CA ASN A 2 44.87 -61.40 -15.61
C ASN A 2 44.63 -60.89 -14.17
N ARG A 3 43.50 -61.19 -13.49
CA ARG A 3 42.22 -61.84 -13.89
C ARG A 3 41.17 -61.66 -12.77
N LEU A 4 39.87 -61.59 -13.11
CA LEU A 4 38.73 -62.01 -12.23
C LEU A 4 38.58 -63.56 -12.30
N PRO A 5 37.97 -64.28 -11.34
CA PRO A 5 36.52 -64.27 -10.96
C PRO A 5 36.33 -63.83 -9.48
N VAL A 6 35.34 -64.17 -8.62
CA VAL A 6 34.22 -65.16 -8.46
C VAL A 6 33.09 -64.41 -7.69
N ILE A 7 31.75 -64.48 -7.88
CA ILE A 7 30.72 -65.37 -8.49
C ILE A 7 29.84 -66.11 -7.44
N CYS A 8 28.52 -66.20 -7.76
CA CYS A 8 27.38 -66.87 -7.06
C CYS A 8 26.77 -66.18 -5.82
N GLY A 9 25.44 -66.20 -5.60
CA GLY A 9 24.30 -66.67 -6.42
C GLY A 9 23.28 -65.54 -6.73
N ILE A 10 22.26 -65.63 -7.60
CA ILE A 10 21.48 -66.78 -8.15
C ILE A 10 20.65 -67.46 -7.04
N ALA A 11 19.30 -67.48 -7.04
CA ALA A 11 18.25 -66.88 -7.90
C ALA A 11 16.93 -66.69 -7.07
N LEU A 12 15.66 -66.61 -7.53
CA LEU A 12 14.95 -66.90 -8.80
C LEU A 12 13.59 -66.13 -8.87
N LEU A 13 12.66 -66.59 -9.73
CA LEU A 13 11.26 -66.18 -10.00
C LEU A 13 10.31 -66.32 -8.76
N SER A 14 9.05 -65.82 -8.72
CA SER A 14 8.04 -65.53 -9.77
C SER A 14 7.22 -64.26 -9.43
N ALA A 15 6.68 -63.42 -10.32
CA ALA A 15 6.09 -63.55 -11.68
C ALA A 15 4.58 -63.96 -11.71
N ILE A 16 3.81 -63.29 -12.61
CA ILE A 16 2.43 -63.54 -13.13
C ILE A 16 1.31 -62.54 -12.68
N VAL A 17 0.35 -62.08 -13.52
CA VAL A 17 0.33 -61.65 -14.96
C VAL A 17 -1.01 -60.98 -15.38
N LEU A 18 -1.00 -60.07 -16.40
CA LEU A 18 -2.14 -59.52 -17.20
C LEU A 18 -3.27 -58.71 -16.48
N ALA A 19 -4.12 -57.89 -17.13
CA ALA A 19 -4.32 -57.47 -18.54
C ALA A 19 -4.88 -56.00 -18.60
N VAL A 20 -4.52 -55.08 -19.53
CA VAL A 20 -4.95 -54.90 -20.97
C VAL A 20 -6.44 -54.47 -21.10
N ALA A 21 -6.90 -53.43 -21.83
CA ALA A 21 -6.35 -52.37 -22.72
C ALA A 21 -7.16 -51.04 -22.52
N ALA A 22 -7.10 -49.92 -23.27
CA ALA A 22 -6.39 -49.41 -24.46
C ALA A 22 -6.20 -47.86 -24.26
N GLY A 23 -5.43 -47.05 -25.01
CA GLY A 23 -4.89 -47.12 -26.37
C GLY A 23 -5.70 -46.19 -27.32
N PRO A 24 -5.09 -45.41 -28.26
CA PRO A 24 -3.68 -45.35 -28.66
C PRO A 24 -2.96 -44.01 -28.35
N MET A 25 -1.63 -43.99 -28.51
CA MET A 25 -0.88 -42.78 -28.86
C MET A 25 -0.87 -42.61 -30.39
N ASP A 26 -0.84 -41.38 -30.88
CA ASP A 26 -0.39 -41.08 -32.26
C ASP A 26 0.75 -40.05 -32.21
N GLN A 27 1.72 -40.20 -33.11
CA GLN A 27 2.88 -39.31 -33.27
C GLN A 27 2.89 -38.71 -34.68
N LYS A 28 2.67 -37.39 -34.80
CA LYS A 28 3.27 -36.60 -35.89
C LYS A 28 3.17 -35.08 -35.71
N GLY A 29 4.30 -34.43 -35.97
CA GLY A 29 4.37 -33.20 -36.75
C GLY A 29 4.07 -31.87 -36.04
N GLY A 30 5.06 -30.99 -36.01
CA GLY A 30 4.85 -29.55 -35.79
C GLY A 30 5.23 -29.02 -34.41
N GLN A 31 6.53 -28.84 -34.15
CA GLN A 31 6.98 -27.88 -33.13
C GLN A 31 6.76 -26.45 -33.63
N GLY A 32 5.50 -26.00 -33.60
CA GLY A 32 5.18 -24.59 -33.66
C GLY A 32 5.59 -23.91 -32.36
N MET A 33 6.37 -22.83 -32.43
CA MET A 33 6.39 -21.85 -31.35
C MET A 33 5.04 -21.13 -31.29
N PHE A 34 4.81 -20.34 -30.23
CA PHE A 34 3.52 -19.69 -29.88
C PHE A 34 2.46 -20.66 -29.33
N GLY A 35 2.54 -20.97 -28.02
CA GLY A 35 1.59 -21.91 -27.36
C GLY A 35 1.47 -21.84 -25.83
N LEU A 36 2.07 -20.86 -25.17
CA LEU A 36 1.98 -20.61 -23.72
C LEU A 36 1.93 -19.07 -23.53
N PHE A 37 1.04 -18.45 -22.75
CA PHE A 37 0.08 -18.93 -21.75
C PHE A 37 -1.36 -18.63 -22.26
N GLY A 38 -2.41 -19.40 -21.93
CA GLY A 38 -2.88 -19.66 -20.57
C GLY A 38 -3.98 -18.64 -20.24
N GLY A 39 -5.24 -18.98 -20.55
CA GLY A 39 -6.32 -17.99 -20.63
C GLY A 39 -6.65 -17.30 -19.30
N ASN A 40 -6.89 -15.99 -19.36
CA ASN A 40 -7.25 -15.16 -18.21
C ASN A 40 -8.57 -15.62 -17.56
N LYS A 41 -8.47 -16.48 -16.54
CA LYS A 41 -9.38 -16.39 -15.40
C LYS A 41 -9.06 -15.07 -14.70
N THR A 42 -9.94 -14.08 -14.85
CA THR A 42 -9.99 -12.98 -13.89
C THR A 42 -10.27 -13.59 -12.53
N THR A 43 -9.30 -13.52 -11.62
CA THR A 43 -9.53 -13.87 -10.21
C THR A 43 -10.67 -13.01 -9.70
N GLU A 44 -11.72 -13.62 -9.18
CA GLU A 44 -12.81 -12.87 -8.54
C GLU A 44 -12.23 -12.10 -7.35
N THR A 45 -12.48 -10.81 -7.37
CA THR A 45 -12.05 -9.80 -6.39
C THR A 45 -13.32 -9.28 -5.74
N ALA A 46 -13.91 -10.11 -4.88
CA ALA A 46 -15.11 -9.75 -4.14
C ALA A 46 -14.81 -8.65 -3.12
N THR A 47 -15.69 -7.65 -3.05
CA THR A 47 -15.64 -6.62 -2.00
C THR A 47 -15.94 -7.23 -0.63
N ALA A 48 -15.15 -6.85 0.37
CA ALA A 48 -15.37 -7.17 1.77
C ALA A 48 -15.62 -5.90 2.60
N ILE A 49 -16.47 -6.00 3.61
CA ILE A 49 -16.83 -4.93 4.56
C ILE A 49 -16.61 -5.46 5.98
N ALA A 50 -16.09 -4.62 6.88
CA ALA A 50 -15.89 -4.99 8.28
C ALA A 50 -17.23 -5.34 8.96
N PRO A 51 -17.38 -6.52 9.60
CA PRO A 51 -18.62 -6.93 10.25
C PRO A 51 -19.04 -5.99 11.40
N GLU A 52 -18.09 -5.29 12.02
CA GLU A 52 -18.29 -4.27 13.06
C GLU A 52 -19.23 -3.14 12.61
N ILE A 53 -19.22 -2.81 11.32
CA ILE A 53 -20.07 -1.78 10.72
C ILE A 53 -21.54 -2.19 10.75
N GLY A 54 -21.83 -3.49 10.58
CA GLY A 54 -23.19 -4.02 10.56
C GLY A 54 -24.09 -3.49 9.44
N ALA A 55 -23.48 -2.99 8.36
CA ALA A 55 -24.15 -2.52 7.14
C ALA A 55 -23.56 -3.22 5.89
N GLN A 56 -24.16 -2.97 4.71
CA GLN A 56 -23.73 -3.50 3.42
C GLN A 56 -23.50 -2.36 2.43
N LEU A 57 -22.73 -2.62 1.36
CA LEU A 57 -22.57 -1.67 0.26
C LEU A 57 -23.89 -1.53 -0.50
N GLN A 58 -24.43 -0.33 -0.60
CA GLN A 58 -25.69 -0.06 -1.29
C GLN A 58 -25.42 0.65 -2.61
N ALA A 59 -25.97 0.13 -3.71
CA ALA A 59 -25.92 0.81 -5.01
C ALA A 59 -26.79 2.06 -5.00
N GLN A 60 -26.28 3.16 -5.58
CA GLN A 60 -26.91 4.48 -5.60
C GLN A 60 -26.97 5.03 -7.03
N SER A 61 -27.92 5.92 -7.30
CA SER A 61 -28.12 6.53 -8.62
C SER A 61 -27.29 7.79 -8.86
N ALA A 62 -26.84 8.46 -7.80
CA ALA A 62 -26.04 9.68 -7.84
C ALA A 62 -25.14 9.79 -6.60
N MET A 63 -24.03 10.53 -6.71
CA MET A 63 -23.27 10.99 -5.55
C MET A 63 -24.05 12.11 -4.85
N PRO A 64 -23.88 12.32 -3.53
CA PRO A 64 -24.54 13.39 -2.81
C PRO A 64 -24.06 14.74 -3.31
N GLN A 65 -24.93 15.75 -3.32
CA GLN A 65 -24.50 17.12 -3.56
C GLN A 65 -23.56 17.55 -2.44
N ALA A 66 -22.42 18.16 -2.82
CA ALA A 66 -21.37 18.57 -1.91
C ALA A 66 -21.93 19.52 -0.84
N SER A 67 -22.11 18.98 0.37
CA SER A 67 -22.50 19.76 1.54
C SER A 67 -21.31 20.62 1.96
N GLY A 68 -21.55 21.91 2.25
CA GLY A 68 -20.47 22.86 2.52
C GLY A 68 -19.51 22.36 3.60
N SER A 69 -18.21 22.35 3.28
CA SER A 69 -17.18 21.79 4.14
C SER A 69 -17.13 22.50 5.49
N ALA A 70 -17.38 21.77 6.57
CA ALA A 70 -17.17 22.26 7.93
C ALA A 70 -15.70 22.67 8.11
N PRO A 71 -15.40 23.75 8.88
CA PRO A 71 -14.03 24.20 9.10
C PRO A 71 -13.22 23.10 9.80
N GLN A 72 -12.20 22.59 9.12
CA GLN A 72 -11.28 21.60 9.67
C GLN A 72 -10.38 22.25 10.72
N GLN A 73 -10.44 21.75 11.96
CA GLN A 73 -9.49 22.07 13.01
C GLN A 73 -8.23 21.19 12.84
N ARG A 74 -7.05 21.82 12.81
CA ARG A 74 -5.81 21.27 12.20
C ARG A 74 -4.72 20.91 13.22
N ASP A 75 -5.10 20.62 14.45
CA ASP A 75 -4.19 20.61 15.60
C ASP A 75 -3.10 19.53 15.53
N PHE A 76 -3.26 18.53 14.67
CA PHE A 76 -2.24 17.53 14.33
C PHE A 76 -2.24 17.23 12.81
N GLU A 77 -1.69 18.15 12.02
CA GLU A 77 -1.42 17.97 10.59
C GLU A 77 0.09 17.90 10.30
N CYS A 78 0.47 16.95 9.44
CA CYS A 78 1.83 16.82 8.94
C CYS A 78 2.01 17.78 7.76
N THR A 79 3.17 18.44 7.65
CA THR A 79 3.48 19.36 6.54
C THR A 79 4.71 18.91 5.77
N VAL A 80 4.89 19.44 4.56
CA VAL A 80 6.13 19.27 3.77
C VAL A 80 6.89 20.59 3.79
N ALA A 81 8.20 20.52 3.99
CA ALA A 81 9.12 21.64 3.88
C ALA A 81 10.32 21.27 2.99
N GLU A 82 10.88 22.24 2.28
CA GLU A 82 12.08 22.05 1.47
C GLU A 82 13.35 22.27 2.29
N TYR A 83 14.37 21.43 2.04
CA TYR A 83 15.62 21.40 2.80
C TYR A 83 16.83 21.21 1.89
N ARG A 84 17.88 22.00 2.09
CA ARG A 84 19.17 21.89 1.37
C ARG A 84 20.26 21.36 2.31
N GLY A 85 21.03 20.39 1.83
CA GLY A 85 22.16 19.81 2.56
C GLY A 85 21.77 18.63 3.45
N HIS A 86 22.47 18.48 4.58
CA HIS A 86 22.41 17.25 5.41
C HIS A 86 22.23 17.57 6.90
N PRO A 87 21.38 16.83 7.63
CA PRO A 87 21.29 16.96 9.08
C PRO A 87 22.63 16.64 9.77
N PRO A 88 22.97 17.31 10.89
CA PRO A 88 22.19 18.34 11.55
C PRO A 88 22.39 19.76 10.99
N GLY A 89 23.26 19.94 9.99
CA GLY A 89 23.83 21.26 9.61
C GLY A 89 23.24 21.97 8.40
N GLY A 90 22.40 21.32 7.58
CA GLY A 90 21.73 21.94 6.42
C GLY A 90 20.60 22.90 6.79
N GLU A 91 20.04 23.56 5.77
CA GLU A 91 19.13 24.72 5.89
C GLU A 91 17.72 24.44 5.34
N TRP A 92 16.71 25.08 5.93
CA TRP A 92 15.37 25.15 5.34
C TRP A 92 15.33 26.22 4.26
N VAL A 93 14.65 25.95 3.15
CA VAL A 93 14.50 26.90 2.05
C VAL A 93 13.03 27.10 1.69
N SER A 94 12.70 28.25 1.10
CA SER A 94 11.33 28.61 0.72
C SER A 94 10.89 28.05 -0.65
N GLU A 95 11.85 27.65 -1.49
CA GLU A 95 11.64 27.20 -2.86
C GLU A 95 12.50 25.97 -3.15
N ALA A 96 11.96 25.00 -3.87
CA ALA A 96 12.67 23.80 -4.27
C ALA A 96 13.67 24.10 -5.41
N VAL A 97 14.91 23.63 -5.28
CA VAL A 97 15.95 23.77 -6.31
C VAL A 97 16.36 22.37 -6.75
N ASN A 98 16.07 22.04 -8.01
CA ASN A 98 16.19 20.69 -8.56
C ASN A 98 17.62 20.14 -8.43
N GLY A 99 17.77 19.04 -7.68
CA GLY A 99 19.06 18.40 -7.40
C GLY A 99 19.83 18.97 -6.20
N GLU A 100 19.35 20.06 -5.59
CA GLU A 100 19.93 20.64 -4.36
C GLU A 100 19.03 20.48 -3.12
N THR A 101 17.71 20.54 -3.30
CA THR A 101 16.74 20.41 -2.22
C THR A 101 16.12 19.01 -2.19
N GLN A 102 15.69 18.60 -0.99
CA GLN A 102 14.84 17.44 -0.79
C GLN A 102 13.65 17.77 0.11
N PRO A 103 12.49 17.11 -0.10
CA PRO A 103 11.33 17.28 0.75
C PRO A 103 11.56 16.63 2.12
N VAL A 104 11.08 17.30 3.16
CA VAL A 104 11.10 16.85 4.55
C VAL A 104 9.67 16.87 5.08
N TYR A 105 9.20 15.73 5.58
CA TYR A 105 7.89 15.62 6.20
C TYR A 105 7.99 15.97 7.68
N ILE A 106 7.31 17.04 8.09
CA ILE A 106 7.29 17.52 9.46
C ILE A 106 6.06 16.94 10.17
N ILE A 107 6.31 16.20 11.25
CA ILE A 107 5.30 15.76 12.21
C ILE A 107 5.31 16.80 13.34
N PRO A 108 4.19 17.46 13.66
CA PRO A 108 4.16 18.51 14.69
C PRO A 108 4.41 17.95 16.10
N ALA A 109 4.82 18.82 17.02
CA ALA A 109 5.03 18.49 18.42
C ALA A 109 3.68 18.08 19.07
N ALA A 110 3.68 16.96 19.80
CA ALA A 110 2.46 16.40 20.40
C ALA A 110 2.78 15.65 21.70
N GLY A 111 1.83 15.58 22.64
CA GLY A 111 1.99 14.82 23.88
C GLY A 111 3.21 15.20 24.74
N GLY A 112 3.69 16.44 24.67
CA GLY A 112 4.91 16.90 25.35
C GLY A 112 6.23 16.45 24.70
N ARG A 113 6.20 15.97 23.45
CA ARG A 113 7.35 15.51 22.68
C ARG A 113 7.71 16.52 21.58
N PRO A 114 9.00 16.66 21.21
CA PRO A 114 9.41 17.55 20.13
C PRO A 114 8.79 17.15 18.78
N ALA A 115 8.64 18.13 17.90
CA ALA A 115 8.31 17.88 16.49
C ALA A 115 9.39 17.00 15.84
N LEU A 116 9.01 16.25 14.80
CA LEU A 116 9.91 15.35 14.08
C LEU A 116 10.01 15.72 12.60
N ALA A 117 11.18 15.49 12.01
CA ALA A 117 11.40 15.48 10.57
C ALA A 117 11.63 14.05 10.08
N ILE A 118 10.92 13.62 9.03
CA ILE A 118 11.23 12.44 8.23
C ILE A 118 11.80 12.91 6.89
N LEU A 119 12.98 12.41 6.52
CA LEU A 119 13.66 12.71 5.25
C LEU A 119 14.58 11.57 4.81
N ALA A 120 15.24 11.72 3.66
CA ALA A 120 16.24 10.79 3.17
C ALA A 120 17.68 11.27 3.44
N ASP A 121 18.61 10.32 3.45
CA ASP A 121 20.05 10.60 3.26
C ASP A 121 20.46 10.44 1.77
N PRO A 122 21.71 10.77 1.38
CA PRO A 122 22.17 10.64 -0.01
C PRO A 122 22.18 9.21 -0.56
N GLN A 123 22.01 8.20 0.29
CA GLN A 123 21.86 6.80 -0.07
C GLN A 123 20.37 6.38 -0.16
N TYR A 124 19.47 7.36 -0.13
CA TYR A 124 18.01 7.19 -0.08
C TYR A 124 17.54 6.29 1.07
N ARG A 125 18.14 6.44 2.24
CA ARG A 125 17.72 5.77 3.49
C ARG A 125 16.99 6.75 4.39
N MET A 126 15.87 6.30 4.94
CA MET A 126 14.99 7.12 5.75
C MET A 126 15.65 7.43 7.09
N GLN A 127 15.69 8.71 7.42
CA GLN A 127 16.10 9.23 8.72
C GLN A 127 14.90 9.87 9.41
N ILE A 128 14.90 9.80 10.75
CA ILE A 128 13.93 10.52 11.60
C ILE A 128 14.75 11.36 12.57
N TRP A 129 14.41 12.64 12.70
CA TRP A 129 15.10 13.59 13.58
C TRP A 129 14.14 14.33 14.48
N GLU A 130 14.53 14.52 15.74
CA GLU A 130 13.87 15.43 16.68
C GLU A 130 14.27 16.88 16.36
N LEU A 131 13.29 17.76 16.27
CA LEU A 131 13.43 19.17 15.95
C LEU A 131 13.38 20.04 17.21
N SER A 132 14.13 21.14 17.22
CA SER A 132 14.07 22.15 18.27
C SER A 132 12.84 23.05 18.15
N ASP A 133 12.29 23.51 19.27
CA ASP A 133 11.16 24.47 19.31
C ASP A 133 11.49 25.89 18.78
N GLY A 134 12.77 26.18 18.52
CA GLY A 134 13.23 27.44 17.94
C GLY A 134 12.72 27.67 16.51
N LYS A 135 12.78 28.92 16.04
CA LYS A 135 12.40 29.32 14.68
C LYS A 135 13.56 30.04 13.98
N PRO A 136 14.06 29.55 12.82
CA PRO A 136 13.74 28.25 12.22
C PRO A 136 14.16 27.08 13.13
N ALA A 137 13.45 25.95 13.02
CA ALA A 137 13.76 24.74 13.76
C ALA A 137 15.12 24.16 13.34
N ARG A 138 15.75 23.37 14.20
CA ARG A 138 17.03 22.69 13.92
C ARG A 138 16.91 21.20 14.22
N PHE A 139 17.69 20.41 13.50
CA PHE A 139 17.83 18.97 13.69
C PHE A 139 18.69 18.72 14.93
N VAL A 140 18.09 18.25 16.02
CA VAL A 140 18.76 18.11 17.33
C VAL A 140 19.32 16.71 17.54
N LYS A 141 18.52 15.67 17.25
CA LYS A 141 18.84 14.28 17.57
C LYS A 141 18.20 13.32 16.58
N GLN A 142 19.01 12.46 15.98
CA GLN A 142 18.52 11.38 15.12
C GLN A 142 17.89 10.26 15.97
N ARG A 143 16.79 9.67 15.48
CA ARG A 143 16.19 8.44 16.02
C ARG A 143 16.58 7.24 15.15
N SER A 144 16.61 6.05 15.76
CA SER A 144 16.78 4.79 15.04
C SER A 144 15.57 4.50 14.16
N VAL A 145 15.81 3.94 12.97
CA VAL A 145 14.76 3.58 12.00
C VAL A 145 14.81 2.09 11.74
N SER A 146 13.77 1.38 12.19
CA SER A 146 13.57 -0.07 12.02
C SER A 146 12.15 -0.31 11.50
N LEU A 147 12.04 -0.70 10.24
CA LEU A 147 10.79 -0.85 9.48
C LEU A 147 10.31 -2.30 9.41
N ASP A 148 11.23 -3.21 9.11
CA ASP A 148 10.96 -4.60 8.74
C ASP A 148 12.24 -5.42 9.00
N PRO A 149 12.17 -6.67 9.50
CA PRO A 149 13.36 -7.51 9.68
C PRO A 149 14.23 -7.69 8.42
N ALA A 150 13.65 -7.54 7.22
CA ALA A 150 14.39 -7.60 5.96
C ALA A 150 15.14 -6.30 5.58
N GLN A 151 15.00 -5.20 6.34
CA GLN A 151 15.57 -3.88 6.02
C GLN A 151 17.09 -3.91 5.74
N GLY A 152 17.84 -4.78 6.42
CA GLY A 152 19.29 -4.93 6.21
C GLY A 152 19.68 -5.42 4.81
N ALA A 153 18.74 -5.98 4.04
CA ALA A 153 18.94 -6.41 2.66
C ALA A 153 18.40 -5.41 1.61
N TRP A 154 17.91 -4.24 2.02
CA TRP A 154 17.35 -3.23 1.11
C TRP A 154 18.45 -2.23 0.69
N ALA A 155 18.56 -1.97 -0.62
CA ALA A 155 19.57 -1.04 -1.13
C ALA A 155 19.29 0.42 -0.72
N MET A 156 18.00 0.79 -0.74
CA MET A 156 17.43 2.08 -0.37
C MET A 156 16.07 1.87 0.29
N TYR A 157 15.64 2.80 1.14
CA TYR A 157 14.31 2.84 1.74
C TYR A 157 13.95 4.28 2.18
N PHE A 158 12.90 4.89 1.64
CA PHE A 158 12.59 6.31 1.88
C PHE A 158 11.09 6.57 1.94
N ALA A 159 10.68 7.62 2.66
CA ALA A 159 9.30 8.07 2.67
C ALA A 159 8.92 8.70 1.33
N ILE A 160 7.79 8.28 0.76
CA ILE A 160 7.18 8.83 -0.47
C ILE A 160 6.07 9.83 -0.12
N GLU A 161 5.35 9.55 0.96
CA GLU A 161 4.14 10.27 1.36
C GLU A 161 3.90 10.02 2.85
N VAL A 162 3.51 11.06 3.58
CA VAL A 162 3.38 11.04 5.05
C VAL A 162 2.15 11.83 5.46
N ALA A 163 1.29 11.26 6.32
CA ALA A 163 0.12 11.94 6.84
C ALA A 163 -0.13 11.66 8.32
N CYS A 164 -0.47 12.72 9.05
CA CYS A 164 -0.77 12.68 10.48
C CYS A 164 -2.21 12.21 10.72
N LEU A 165 -2.37 11.23 11.61
CA LEU A 165 -3.63 10.54 11.95
C LEU A 165 -4.06 10.87 13.40
N PRO A 166 -5.31 10.56 13.78
CA PRO A 166 -5.75 10.65 15.17
C PRO A 166 -4.89 9.80 16.12
N GLY A 167 -4.77 10.24 17.38
CA GLY A 167 -3.93 9.54 18.38
C GLY A 167 -2.42 9.64 18.11
N HIS A 168 -1.98 10.71 17.45
CA HIS A 168 -0.60 11.02 17.06
C HIS A 168 0.11 10.02 16.13
N GLN A 169 -0.58 8.98 15.65
CA GLN A 169 -0.01 8.06 14.66
C GLN A 169 0.22 8.76 13.32
N VAL A 170 1.14 8.21 12.54
CA VAL A 170 1.52 8.76 11.24
C VAL A 170 1.52 7.65 10.20
N ALA A 171 0.71 7.81 9.15
CA ALA A 171 0.79 6.99 7.94
C ALA A 171 2.06 7.36 7.17
N VAL A 172 2.89 6.39 6.82
CA VAL A 172 4.12 6.56 6.05
C VAL A 172 4.14 5.54 4.91
N ALA A 173 4.03 6.01 3.66
CA ALA A 173 4.33 5.20 2.50
C ALA A 173 5.84 5.13 2.32
N VAL A 174 6.43 3.95 2.45
CA VAL A 174 7.87 3.72 2.24
C VAL A 174 8.09 3.05 0.89
N GLY A 175 8.91 3.66 0.05
CA GLY A 175 9.51 3.04 -1.12
C GLY A 175 10.82 2.36 -0.76
N TYR A 176 11.07 1.14 -1.22
CA TYR A 176 12.29 0.38 -0.90
C TYR A 176 12.68 -0.58 -2.03
N THR A 177 13.97 -0.87 -2.19
CA THR A 177 14.49 -1.69 -3.31
C THR A 177 15.05 -3.02 -2.83
N ALA A 178 14.38 -4.13 -3.16
CA ALA A 178 14.77 -5.49 -2.77
C ALA A 178 14.13 -6.61 -3.64
N PRO A 179 14.78 -7.08 -4.72
CA PRO A 179 15.88 -6.43 -5.44
C PRO A 179 15.38 -5.35 -6.42
N ALA A 180 14.08 -5.33 -6.70
CA ALA A 180 13.40 -4.27 -7.46
C ALA A 180 12.67 -3.31 -6.51
N MET A 181 12.31 -2.13 -7.03
CA MET A 181 11.54 -1.12 -6.29
C MET A 181 10.15 -1.63 -5.90
N LYS A 182 9.82 -1.50 -4.62
CA LYS A 182 8.58 -1.90 -3.96
C LYS A 182 8.06 -0.74 -3.11
N ARG A 183 6.81 -0.83 -2.67
CA ARG A 183 6.21 0.10 -1.70
C ARG A 183 5.45 -0.65 -0.62
N ALA A 184 5.39 -0.09 0.58
CA ALA A 184 4.52 -0.57 1.65
C ALA A 184 4.04 0.61 2.50
N LEU A 185 2.83 0.49 3.04
CA LEU A 185 2.28 1.42 4.01
C LEU A 185 2.70 0.96 5.41
N TYR A 186 3.19 1.90 6.21
CA TYR A 186 3.46 1.69 7.63
C TYR A 186 2.68 2.71 8.46
N LEU A 187 2.35 2.31 9.68
CA LEU A 187 1.95 3.21 10.76
C LEU A 187 3.14 3.40 11.68
N TYR A 188 3.59 4.63 11.81
CA TYR A 188 4.61 5.05 12.76
C TYR A 188 3.94 5.58 14.03
N THR A 189 4.47 5.19 15.18
CA THR A 189 4.05 5.69 16.50
C THR A 189 5.20 6.54 17.08
N PRO A 190 5.11 7.89 17.02
CA PRO A 190 6.13 8.80 17.57
C PRO A 190 6.43 8.58 19.06
N GLU A 191 5.49 8.00 19.79
CA GLU A 191 5.57 7.73 21.22
C GLU A 191 6.57 6.62 21.60
N SER A 192 6.54 5.50 20.88
CA SER A 192 7.42 4.35 21.08
C SER A 192 8.58 4.28 20.08
N ASN A 193 8.54 5.10 19.03
CA ASN A 193 9.43 5.05 17.87
C ASN A 193 9.34 3.71 17.10
N GLU A 194 8.14 3.12 17.06
CA GLU A 194 7.85 1.86 16.39
C GLU A 194 7.19 2.08 15.02
N PHE A 195 7.51 1.19 14.08
CA PHE A 195 6.81 1.07 12.80
C PHE A 195 6.06 -0.25 12.77
N ARG A 196 4.76 -0.20 12.51
CA ARG A 196 3.95 -1.38 12.16
C ARG A 196 3.60 -1.34 10.69
N ARG A 197 3.99 -2.37 9.94
CA ARG A 197 3.58 -2.55 8.54
C ARG A 197 2.06 -2.76 8.46
N VAL A 198 1.42 -2.13 7.48
CA VAL A 198 0.00 -2.31 7.15
C VAL A 198 -0.11 -3.32 6.01
N ASP A 199 0.36 -2.97 4.81
CA ASP A 199 0.42 -3.86 3.64
C ASP A 199 1.50 -3.41 2.65
N ALA A 200 1.80 -4.22 1.63
CA ALA A 200 2.43 -3.76 0.40
C ALA A 200 1.41 -2.95 -0.43
N ILE A 201 1.83 -1.84 -1.03
CA ILE A 201 0.91 -0.90 -1.71
C ILE A 201 1.35 -0.54 -3.13
N GLU A 202 0.42 -0.02 -3.91
CA GLU A 202 0.62 0.52 -5.25
C GLU A 202 0.27 2.01 -5.30
N SER A 203 1.08 2.81 -6.01
CA SER A 203 0.74 4.22 -6.28
C SER A 203 -0.31 4.35 -7.38
N ASP A 204 -1.17 5.36 -7.30
CA ASP A 204 -2.21 5.58 -8.30
C ASP A 204 -1.66 6.17 -9.60
N LYS A 205 -1.46 5.29 -10.59
CA LYS A 205 -1.05 5.58 -11.97
C LYS A 205 -2.23 5.94 -12.88
N SER A 206 -3.43 6.21 -12.34
CA SER A 206 -4.65 6.45 -13.15
C SER A 206 -5.02 7.92 -13.33
N GLY A 207 -4.27 8.84 -12.72
CA GLY A 207 -4.19 10.26 -13.07
C GLY A 207 -2.78 10.65 -13.55
N PRO A 208 -2.49 11.93 -13.80
CA PRO A 208 -1.13 12.40 -14.11
C PRO A 208 -0.21 12.34 -12.87
N PRO A 209 1.13 12.32 -13.04
CA PRO A 209 2.07 12.48 -11.93
C PRO A 209 1.93 13.85 -11.22
N PRO A 210 2.29 13.95 -9.92
CA PRO A 210 2.84 12.90 -9.07
C PRO A 210 1.79 11.88 -8.62
N PHE A 211 2.15 10.60 -8.62
CA PHE A 211 1.26 9.51 -8.21
C PHE A 211 1.25 9.38 -6.68
N SER A 212 0.11 9.71 -6.04
CA SER A 212 -0.12 9.41 -4.62
C SER A 212 -0.06 7.89 -4.38
N SER A 213 0.38 7.48 -3.19
CA SER A 213 0.43 6.10 -2.70
C SER A 213 -0.68 5.80 -1.68
N PHE A 214 -1.20 6.81 -0.98
CA PHE A 214 -2.45 6.76 -0.24
C PHE A 214 -3.09 8.15 -0.09
N GLU A 215 -4.41 8.20 -0.02
CA GLU A 215 -5.16 9.43 0.28
C GLU A 215 -5.68 9.42 1.72
N THR A 216 -5.95 10.60 2.29
CA THR A 216 -6.62 10.71 3.59
C THR A 216 -7.83 11.63 3.53
N LEU A 217 -8.92 11.25 4.20
CA LEU A 217 -10.14 12.04 4.31
C LEU A 217 -10.47 12.30 5.79
N THR A 218 -10.40 13.56 6.22
CA THR A 218 -10.76 13.97 7.58
C THR A 218 -12.28 13.99 7.76
N ILE A 219 -12.79 13.18 8.69
CA ILE A 219 -14.21 13.08 9.03
C ILE A 219 -14.55 14.03 10.19
N SER A 220 -13.67 14.09 11.18
CA SER A 220 -13.78 14.93 12.38
C SER A 220 -12.38 15.23 12.93
N PRO A 221 -12.22 16.10 13.95
CA PRO A 221 -10.93 16.31 14.62
C PRO A 221 -10.33 15.03 15.24
N THR A 222 -11.14 13.99 15.48
CA THR A 222 -10.72 12.72 16.08
C THR A 222 -10.81 11.52 15.13
N ALA A 223 -11.29 11.68 13.90
CA ALA A 223 -11.49 10.58 12.95
C ALA A 223 -11.04 10.92 11.52
N LYS A 224 -10.22 10.05 10.93
CA LYS A 224 -9.78 10.12 9.53
C LYS A 224 -9.93 8.77 8.85
N LEU A 225 -10.28 8.77 7.57
CA LEU A 225 -10.12 7.61 6.69
C LEU A 225 -8.78 7.68 5.94
N VAL A 226 -8.20 6.52 5.61
CA VAL A 226 -7.02 6.37 4.74
C VAL A 226 -7.37 5.40 3.61
N ASN A 227 -7.19 5.81 2.35
CA ASN A 227 -7.42 4.99 1.15
C ASN A 227 -6.09 4.58 0.50
N TYR A 228 -5.82 3.29 0.36
CA TYR A 228 -4.66 2.77 -0.38
C TYR A 228 -5.02 1.62 -1.33
N ARG A 229 -4.12 1.27 -2.25
CA ARG A 229 -4.38 0.37 -3.39
C ARG A 229 -3.44 -0.84 -3.36
N THR A 230 -3.94 -2.02 -3.74
CA THR A 230 -3.13 -3.26 -3.79
C THR A 230 -3.36 -4.07 -5.06
N GLY A 231 -2.35 -4.88 -5.44
CA GLY A 231 -2.42 -5.82 -6.56
C GLY A 231 -2.62 -5.16 -7.91
N VAL A 232 -1.60 -4.47 -8.46
CA VAL A 232 -1.72 -3.84 -9.78
C VAL A 232 -1.85 -4.88 -10.91
N LEU A 233 -2.84 -4.69 -11.77
CA LEU A 233 -3.04 -5.43 -13.01
C LEU A 233 -2.87 -4.48 -14.20
N ARG A 234 -2.01 -4.88 -15.14
CA ARG A 234 -1.76 -4.13 -16.37
C ARG A 234 -2.72 -4.61 -17.46
N LEU A 235 -3.63 -3.75 -17.92
CA LEU A 235 -4.58 -4.04 -18.99
C LEU A 235 -4.03 -3.70 -20.39
N GLY A 236 -3.01 -2.85 -20.49
CA GLY A 236 -2.40 -2.46 -21.77
C GLY A 236 -1.09 -1.68 -21.61
N ALA A 237 -0.69 -0.92 -22.64
CA ALA A 237 0.27 0.17 -22.44
C ALA A 237 -0.39 1.25 -21.57
N GLU A 238 0.28 1.64 -20.47
CA GLU A 238 -0.12 2.69 -19.51
C GLU A 238 -1.50 2.55 -18.82
N ASN A 239 -2.33 1.61 -19.26
CA ASN A 239 -3.62 1.28 -18.64
C ASN A 239 -3.44 0.25 -17.51
N TYR A 240 -3.66 0.70 -16.27
CA TYR A 240 -3.57 -0.10 -15.04
C TYR A 240 -4.88 -0.04 -14.26
N VAL A 241 -5.19 -1.14 -13.57
CA VAL A 241 -6.23 -1.26 -12.54
C VAL A 241 -5.64 -1.96 -11.30
N TYR A 242 -6.32 -1.88 -10.16
CA TYR A 242 -5.91 -2.49 -8.89
C TYR A 242 -6.91 -3.60 -8.53
N GLN A 243 -6.43 -4.69 -7.94
CA GLN A 243 -7.30 -5.76 -7.44
C GLN A 243 -8.18 -5.28 -6.29
N HIS A 244 -7.65 -4.39 -5.42
CA HIS A 244 -8.42 -3.81 -4.33
C HIS A 244 -8.08 -2.33 -4.07
N ASN A 245 -9.06 -1.61 -3.55
CA ASN A 245 -8.90 -0.33 -2.86
C ASN A 245 -9.31 -0.57 -1.39
N HIS A 246 -8.46 -0.20 -0.45
CA HIS A 246 -8.60 -0.45 0.98
C HIS A 246 -8.84 0.88 1.68
N ILE A 247 -9.98 1.02 2.36
CA ILE A 247 -10.31 2.22 3.15
C ILE A 247 -10.28 1.85 4.62
N LEU A 248 -9.39 2.47 5.39
CA LEU A 248 -9.19 2.24 6.82
C LEU A 248 -9.65 3.44 7.64
N LEU A 249 -10.48 3.21 8.65
CA LEU A 249 -10.93 4.19 9.63
C LEU A 249 -9.99 4.22 10.85
N PHE A 250 -9.40 5.39 11.11
CA PHE A 250 -8.67 5.70 12.32
C PHE A 250 -9.53 6.60 13.21
N SER A 251 -9.79 6.16 14.44
CA SER A 251 -10.56 6.86 15.46
C SER A 251 -10.07 6.46 16.87
N PRO A 252 -10.55 7.07 17.97
CA PRO A 252 -10.15 6.65 19.32
C PRO A 252 -10.49 5.19 19.65
N ASN A 253 -11.55 4.64 19.04
CA ASN A 253 -11.97 3.24 19.17
C ASN A 253 -11.18 2.30 18.23
N HIS A 254 -10.63 2.85 17.15
CA HIS A 254 -9.89 2.14 16.12
C HIS A 254 -8.50 2.76 15.90
N PRO A 255 -7.65 2.86 16.95
CA PRO A 255 -6.37 3.57 16.86
C PRO A 255 -5.41 2.93 15.87
N HIS A 256 -5.56 1.63 15.59
CA HIS A 256 -4.70 0.88 14.66
C HIS A 256 -5.28 0.75 13.24
N GLY A 257 -6.40 1.42 12.96
CA GLY A 257 -7.13 1.32 11.70
C GLY A 257 -8.09 0.13 11.67
N LEU A 258 -9.37 0.39 11.41
CA LEU A 258 -10.37 -0.61 11.01
C LEU A 258 -10.51 -0.58 9.49
N GLU A 259 -10.26 -1.68 8.78
CA GLU A 259 -10.50 -1.77 7.32
C GLU A 259 -12.01 -1.79 7.05
N VAL A 260 -12.61 -0.61 6.89
CA VAL A 260 -14.07 -0.47 6.77
C VAL A 260 -14.61 -1.05 5.46
N ILE A 261 -13.84 -0.93 4.38
CA ILE A 261 -14.12 -1.61 3.11
C ILE A 261 -12.82 -1.95 2.39
N LYS A 262 -12.75 -3.19 1.92
CA LYS A 262 -11.80 -3.67 0.91
C LYS A 262 -12.59 -3.85 -0.38
N LEU A 263 -12.67 -2.77 -1.16
CA LEU A 263 -13.40 -2.70 -2.42
C LEU A 263 -12.62 -3.46 -3.48
N GLY A 264 -13.18 -4.55 -4.00
CA GLY A 264 -12.56 -5.36 -5.05
C GLY A 264 -12.86 -4.82 -6.46
N LEU A 265 -12.01 -5.20 -7.42
CA LEU A 265 -12.09 -4.73 -8.82
C LEU A 265 -13.42 -5.08 -9.52
N ASP A 266 -14.18 -6.05 -9.01
CA ASP A 266 -15.51 -6.39 -9.56
C ASP A 266 -16.59 -5.33 -9.29
N ASP A 267 -16.42 -4.52 -8.24
CA ASP A 267 -17.18 -3.28 -8.02
C ASP A 267 -16.43 -2.04 -8.58
N GLY A 268 -15.40 -2.25 -9.40
CA GLY A 268 -14.57 -1.23 -10.04
C GLY A 268 -13.44 -0.69 -9.16
N ASN A 269 -12.64 0.22 -9.71
CA ASN A 269 -11.64 0.97 -8.93
C ASN A 269 -12.15 2.35 -8.52
N LEU A 270 -11.74 2.80 -7.35
CA LEU A 270 -12.17 4.07 -6.80
C LEU A 270 -11.74 5.26 -7.69
N ARG A 271 -12.64 6.23 -7.84
CA ARG A 271 -12.46 7.46 -8.64
C ARG A 271 -12.69 8.72 -7.82
N GLU A 272 -13.68 8.69 -6.93
CA GLU A 272 -14.08 9.78 -6.05
C GLU A 272 -14.63 9.16 -4.77
N TRP A 273 -14.36 9.74 -3.62
CA TRP A 273 -14.90 9.30 -2.34
C TRP A 273 -15.09 10.48 -1.38
N THR A 274 -16.12 10.42 -0.56
CA THR A 274 -16.46 11.49 0.38
C THR A 274 -17.29 10.97 1.56
N MET A 275 -17.36 11.75 2.63
CA MET A 275 -18.24 11.50 3.78
C MET A 275 -19.39 12.51 3.77
N GLN A 276 -20.62 12.03 3.97
CA GLN A 276 -21.77 12.89 4.26
C GLN A 276 -22.45 12.38 5.55
N GLY A 277 -22.38 13.19 6.61
CA GLY A 277 -22.77 12.73 7.95
C GLY A 277 -21.93 11.54 8.39
N LYS A 278 -22.56 10.40 8.65
CA LYS A 278 -21.89 9.12 8.97
C LYS A 278 -21.83 8.14 7.78
N THR A 279 -22.25 8.55 6.58
CA THR A 279 -22.23 7.71 5.37
C THR A 279 -21.00 7.98 4.53
N LEU A 280 -20.25 6.92 4.22
CA LEU A 280 -19.19 6.91 3.21
C LEU A 280 -19.81 6.73 1.82
N TRP A 281 -19.44 7.58 0.88
CA TRP A 281 -19.90 7.54 -0.52
C TRP A 281 -18.70 7.34 -1.45
N LEU A 282 -18.87 6.46 -2.44
CA LEU A 282 -17.84 6.06 -3.39
C LEU A 282 -18.37 6.16 -4.83
N ARG A 283 -17.63 6.77 -5.74
CA ARG A 283 -17.75 6.52 -7.19
C ARG A 283 -16.62 5.63 -7.63
N THR A 284 -16.94 4.55 -8.31
CA THR A 284 -15.99 3.56 -8.81
C THR A 284 -16.18 3.32 -10.30
N HIS A 285 -15.13 2.83 -10.97
CA HIS A 285 -15.12 2.61 -12.40
C HIS A 285 -14.31 1.35 -12.74
N ASP A 286 -14.96 0.37 -13.36
CA ASP A 286 -14.29 -0.79 -13.95
C ASP A 286 -13.82 -0.44 -15.37
N LYS A 287 -12.52 -0.67 -15.66
CA LYS A 287 -11.90 -0.47 -16.99
C LYS A 287 -11.76 -1.77 -17.80
N ARG A 288 -12.30 -2.89 -17.33
CA ARG A 288 -12.30 -4.18 -18.05
C ARG A 288 -13.27 -4.12 -19.25
N LYS A 289 -13.48 -5.26 -19.91
CA LYS A 289 -14.01 -5.38 -21.31
C LYS A 289 -15.29 -4.60 -21.64
N GLN A 290 -16.12 -4.26 -20.65
CA GLN A 290 -17.26 -3.36 -20.79
C GLN A 290 -17.14 -2.30 -19.69
N PRO A 291 -16.54 -1.13 -19.99
CA PRO A 291 -16.30 -0.12 -18.96
C PRO A 291 -17.60 0.37 -18.32
N LYS A 292 -17.62 0.46 -16.99
CA LYS A 292 -18.82 0.78 -16.24
C LYS A 292 -18.50 1.56 -14.97
N ASP A 293 -19.23 2.65 -14.78
CA ASP A 293 -19.27 3.40 -13.53
C ASP A 293 -20.32 2.84 -12.57
N PHE A 294 -20.02 2.93 -11.27
CA PHE A 294 -20.91 2.60 -10.18
C PHE A 294 -20.84 3.71 -9.12
N ILE A 295 -21.92 3.86 -8.35
CA ILE A 295 -21.96 4.75 -7.20
C ILE A 295 -22.49 3.94 -6.03
N TRP A 296 -21.81 4.05 -4.90
CA TRP A 296 -22.08 3.27 -3.70
C TRP A 296 -22.18 4.14 -2.46
N SER A 297 -22.95 3.68 -1.48
CA SER A 297 -22.92 4.19 -0.12
C SER A 297 -22.73 3.07 0.90
N LEU A 298 -22.09 3.40 2.03
CA LEU A 298 -21.88 2.54 3.18
C LEU A 298 -22.10 3.36 4.45
N ASP A 299 -23.09 2.98 5.26
CA ASP A 299 -23.31 3.60 6.58
C ASP A 299 -22.22 3.15 7.56
N LEU A 300 -21.50 4.10 8.17
CA LEU A 300 -20.47 3.85 9.18
C LEU A 300 -20.93 4.20 10.61
N HIS A 301 -22.25 4.40 10.85
CA HIS A 301 -22.71 4.97 12.13
C HIS A 301 -22.27 4.22 13.39
N ARG A 302 -22.02 2.92 13.31
CA ARG A 302 -21.60 2.06 14.44
C ARG A 302 -20.12 2.22 14.85
N VAL A 303 -19.28 2.76 13.97
CA VAL A 303 -17.81 2.83 14.14
C VAL A 303 -17.28 4.26 14.21
N LEU A 304 -18.15 5.27 14.03
CA LEU A 304 -17.90 6.71 14.09
C LEU A 304 -18.55 7.37 15.31
#